data_AF-A0AAV8SPS4-F1
#
_entry.id   AF-A0AAV8SPS4-F1
#
_cell.length_a   1.000
_cell.length_b   1.000
_cell.length_c   1.000
_cell.angle_alpha   90.00
_cell.angle_beta   90.00
_cell.angle_gamma   90.00
#
_symmetry.space_group_name_H-M   'P 1'
#
loop_
_entity.id
_entity.type
_entity.pdbx_description
1 polymer ?
#
loop_
_entity_poly.entity_id
_entity_poly.type
_entity_poly.pdbx_seq_one_letter_code
_entity_poly.pdbx_strand_id
1 'polypeptide(L)'
;MQHSMISSSPALPTTESQLLKLMLSTWTDTFLVTPGQTINVLLKTKPYSPNATFFMAARPYATGTGTFDNSTVAAILECEPPFTRQLPPLSPILPSLNDTPFAFNFSTRLRSLASVQYPANVPKTVDRHFFFSVGLGTNPCPKNQTCQGPTNATKFAASIRNISFSLPTSATLQSYYFGKSNGSGFGNYDPNKDPATFNLFDPIERNTIGVPSGGWVVIRFQADNPGE
;
A
#
# COMPACT_ATOMS: atom_id res chain seq x y z
N MET A 1 17.90 20.27 -12.01
CA MET A 1 17.27 21.56 -11.68
C MET A 1 16.62 21.41 -10.31
N GLN A 2 17.11 22.19 -9.35
CA GLN A 2 16.62 22.26 -7.97
C GLN A 2 15.21 22.85 -7.97
N HIS A 3 14.26 22.20 -7.30
CA HIS A 3 13.09 22.90 -6.78
C HIS A 3 12.98 22.58 -5.30
N SER A 4 13.53 23.50 -4.49
CA SER A 4 13.23 23.62 -3.08
C SER A 4 11.81 24.14 -2.92
N MET A 5 10.96 23.44 -2.18
CA MET A 5 9.77 24.02 -1.57
C MET A 5 9.87 23.80 -0.07
N ILE A 6 10.39 24.81 0.63
CA ILE A 6 10.27 24.95 2.08
C ILE A 6 9.00 25.76 2.30
N SER A 7 7.95 25.12 2.79
CA SER A 7 6.80 25.82 3.37
C SER A 7 6.96 25.77 4.89
N SER A 8 7.35 26.90 5.47
CA SER A 8 7.18 27.15 6.89
C SER A 8 5.71 27.45 7.15
N SER A 9 5.05 26.65 7.99
CA SER A 9 3.69 26.94 8.47
C SER A 9 3.71 27.12 9.99
N PRO A 10 3.01 28.13 10.54
CA PRO A 10 2.96 28.37 11.98
C PRO A 10 2.12 27.32 12.69
N ALA A 11 2.33 27.19 14.01
CA ALA A 11 1.69 26.21 14.87
C ALA A 11 0.19 26.04 14.60
N LEU A 12 -0.19 24.80 14.28
CA LEU A 12 -1.55 24.41 13.97
C LEU A 12 -2.44 24.48 15.22
N PRO A 13 -3.62 25.13 15.18
CA PRO A 13 -4.53 25.18 16.31
C PRO A 13 -5.00 23.77 16.70
N THR A 14 -5.20 23.56 18.00
CA THR A 14 -5.46 22.27 18.68
C THR A 14 -6.64 21.46 18.14
N THR A 15 -7.50 22.07 17.33
CA THR A 15 -8.62 21.43 16.62
C THR A 15 -8.18 20.63 15.37
N GLU A 16 -7.16 21.06 14.62
CA GLU A 16 -6.65 20.30 13.46
C GLU A 16 -5.78 19.11 13.89
N SER A 17 -5.17 19.17 15.07
CA SER A 17 -4.46 18.03 15.68
C SER A 17 -5.38 16.83 15.98
N GLN A 18 -6.70 17.04 16.10
CA GLN A 18 -7.67 15.96 16.26
C GLN A 18 -8.07 15.34 14.92
N LEU A 19 -8.00 16.10 13.82
CA LEU A 19 -8.35 15.65 12.47
C LEU A 19 -7.26 14.75 11.86
N LEU A 20 -5.99 15.00 12.16
CA LEU A 20 -4.87 14.21 11.66
C LEU A 20 -4.58 12.94 12.49
N LYS A 21 -5.44 12.62 13.46
CA LYS A 21 -5.15 11.65 14.52
C LYS A 21 -5.51 10.20 14.21
N LEU A 22 -6.02 9.90 13.00
CA LEU A 22 -6.55 8.57 12.70
C LEU A 22 -6.44 8.24 11.20
N MET A 23 -5.22 7.93 10.75
CA MET A 23 -5.02 6.96 9.67
C MET A 23 -4.28 5.69 10.14
N LEU A 24 -3.74 5.73 11.36
CA LEU A 24 -3.28 4.58 12.15
C LEU A 24 -3.69 4.90 13.59
N SER A 25 -4.60 4.14 14.21
CA SER A 25 -5.03 4.38 15.60
C SER A 25 -3.94 4.09 16.64
N THR A 26 -2.74 3.72 16.18
CA THR A 26 -1.60 3.31 16.99
C THR A 26 -0.31 3.89 16.41
N TRP A 27 0.59 4.32 17.29
CA TRP A 27 1.97 4.63 16.94
C TRP A 27 2.63 3.41 16.28
N THR A 28 3.37 3.62 15.19
CA THR A 28 4.15 2.58 14.52
C THR A 28 5.51 3.14 14.11
N ASP A 29 6.54 2.30 14.20
CA ASP A 29 7.92 2.65 13.82
C ASP A 29 8.21 2.28 12.36
N THR A 30 7.36 1.46 11.73
CA THR A 30 7.50 1.02 10.35
C THR A 30 6.13 0.90 9.70
N PHE A 31 6.06 1.26 8.42
CA PHE A 31 4.87 1.14 7.61
C PHE A 31 5.19 0.51 6.26
N LEU A 32 4.18 -0.06 5.62
CA LEU A 32 4.28 -0.65 4.27
C LEU A 32 3.48 0.20 3.28
N VAL A 33 4.09 0.54 2.15
CA VAL A 33 3.42 1.25 1.04
C VAL A 33 3.64 0.43 -0.22
N THR A 34 2.56 0.12 -0.94
CA THR A 34 2.67 -0.50 -2.27
C THR A 34 2.72 0.57 -3.36
N PRO A 35 3.29 0.29 -4.54
CA PRO A 35 3.22 1.20 -5.68
C PRO A 35 1.79 1.65 -5.95
N GLY A 36 1.57 2.96 -6.14
CA GLY A 36 0.24 3.57 -6.34
C GLY A 36 -0.53 3.90 -5.06
N GLN A 37 -0.01 3.58 -3.87
CA GLN A 37 -0.55 4.04 -2.60
C GLN A 37 0.16 5.30 -2.08
N THR A 38 -0.51 6.02 -1.19
CA THR A 38 0.05 7.14 -0.43
C THR A 38 -0.40 7.02 1.01
N ILE A 39 0.50 7.32 1.96
CA ILE A 39 0.21 7.32 3.40
C ILE A 39 0.68 8.66 3.97
N ASN A 40 -0.22 9.37 4.64
CA ASN A 40 0.15 10.54 5.42
C ASN A 40 0.46 10.11 6.86
N VAL A 41 1.61 10.54 7.37
CA VAL A 41 2.08 10.21 8.71
C VAL A 41 2.42 11.49 9.47
N LEU A 42 2.10 11.50 10.76
CA LEU A 42 2.56 12.54 11.67
C LEU A 42 3.79 12.03 12.42
N LEU A 43 4.94 12.63 12.14
CA LEU A 43 6.18 12.36 12.86
C LEU A 43 6.24 13.24 14.11
N LYS A 44 6.35 12.62 15.29
CA LYS A 44 6.53 13.34 16.55
C LYS A 44 7.98 13.27 16.99
N THR A 45 8.67 14.41 17.00
CA THR A 45 10.01 14.56 17.55
C THR A 45 9.96 14.86 19.05
N LYS A 46 11.00 14.47 19.81
CA LYS A 46 11.14 14.91 21.20
C LYS A 46 11.60 16.37 21.23
N PRO A 47 11.17 17.16 22.22
CA PRO A 47 11.55 18.58 22.33
C PRO A 47 13.05 18.79 22.60
N TYR A 48 13.73 17.77 23.13
CA TYR A 48 15.19 17.73 23.24
C TYR A 48 15.71 16.58 22.39
N SER A 49 16.53 16.90 21.40
CA SER A 49 17.16 15.90 20.53
C SER A 49 18.42 15.37 21.20
N PRO A 50 18.67 14.05 21.20
CA PRO A 50 20.04 13.57 21.40
C PRO A 50 20.94 14.16 20.29
N ASN A 51 22.22 14.33 20.58
CA ASN A 51 23.25 14.75 19.61
C ASN A 51 23.53 13.66 18.55
N ALA A 52 22.48 13.19 17.87
CA ALA A 52 22.50 12.07 16.95
C ALA A 52 21.75 12.42 15.66
N THR A 53 22.26 11.88 14.55
CA THR A 53 21.57 11.92 13.25
C THR A 53 20.60 10.74 13.17
N PHE A 54 19.36 10.97 12.75
CA PHE A 54 18.37 9.90 12.57
C PHE A 54 18.25 9.54 11.08
N PHE A 55 18.26 8.25 10.76
CA PHE A 55 17.91 7.80 9.42
C PHE A 55 16.43 7.44 9.31
N MET A 56 15.83 7.85 8.21
CA MET A 56 14.62 7.22 7.67
C MET A 56 15.07 6.25 6.58
N ALA A 57 14.70 4.98 6.70
CA ALA A 57 15.11 3.97 5.73
C ALA A 57 13.89 3.27 5.11
N ALA A 58 14.01 2.89 3.84
CA ALA A 58 13.01 2.09 3.15
C ALA A 58 13.69 0.97 2.37
N ARG A 59 13.05 -0.19 2.36
CA ARG A 59 13.50 -1.38 1.63
C ARG A 59 12.31 -2.15 1.07
N PRO A 60 12.50 -2.93 -0.02
CA PRO A 60 11.40 -3.64 -0.63
C PRO A 60 10.90 -4.79 0.26
N TYR A 61 9.61 -5.10 0.12
CA TYR A 61 9.02 -6.37 0.53
C TYR A 61 8.80 -7.22 -0.72
N ALA A 62 9.37 -8.41 -0.77
CA ALA A 62 9.34 -9.29 -1.92
C ALA A 62 9.28 -10.77 -1.49
N THR A 63 8.29 -11.50 -2.02
CA THR A 63 8.14 -12.95 -1.85
C THR A 63 8.18 -13.71 -3.18
N GLY A 64 8.35 -12.98 -4.29
CA GLY A 64 8.42 -13.57 -5.62
C GLY A 64 9.75 -14.28 -5.86
N THR A 65 9.77 -15.19 -6.83
CA THR A 65 10.98 -15.92 -7.25
C THR A 65 11.77 -15.19 -8.34
N GLY A 66 11.28 -14.03 -8.80
CA GLY A 66 11.96 -13.18 -9.77
C GLY A 66 13.10 -12.38 -9.15
N THR A 67 14.01 -11.89 -9.99
CA THR A 67 15.06 -10.95 -9.55
C THR A 67 14.45 -9.61 -9.18
N PHE A 68 14.95 -8.99 -8.12
CA PHE A 68 14.57 -7.66 -7.69
C PHE A 68 15.79 -6.96 -7.06
N ASP A 69 15.79 -5.63 -7.07
CA ASP A 69 16.79 -4.85 -6.35
C ASP A 69 16.53 -4.97 -4.84
N ASN A 70 17.49 -5.49 -4.09
CA ASN A 70 17.41 -5.68 -2.64
C ASN A 70 18.06 -4.55 -1.83
N SER A 71 18.40 -3.44 -2.48
CA SER A 71 19.02 -2.27 -1.84
C SER A 71 18.09 -1.62 -0.82
N THR A 72 18.69 -0.97 0.18
CA THR A 72 17.98 -0.14 1.17
C THR A 72 18.31 1.31 0.90
N VAL A 73 17.28 2.13 0.73
CA VAL A 73 17.43 3.59 0.60
C VAL A 73 17.35 4.21 1.99
N ALA A 74 18.12 5.27 2.21
CA ALA A 74 18.11 6.02 3.47
C ALA A 74 18.07 7.52 3.21
N ALA A 75 17.35 8.24 4.06
CA ALA A 75 17.29 9.68 4.13
C ALA A 75 17.68 10.13 5.54
N ILE A 76 18.25 11.33 5.65
CA ILE A 76 18.66 11.91 6.92
C ILE A 76 17.53 12.80 7.45
N LEU A 77 17.14 12.60 8.69
CA LEU A 77 16.29 13.51 9.45
C LEU A 77 17.16 14.33 10.40
N GLU A 78 17.27 15.62 10.13
CA GLU A 78 17.95 16.61 10.97
C GLU A 78 16.92 17.55 11.60
N CYS A 79 17.02 17.76 12.91
CA CYS A 79 16.36 18.88 13.58
C CYS A 79 17.24 20.13 13.43
N GLU A 80 16.74 21.32 13.80
CA GLU A 80 17.52 22.57 13.72
C GLU A 80 18.37 22.86 14.98
N PRO A 81 19.55 23.50 14.81
CA PRO A 81 20.67 23.56 15.78
C PRO A 81 20.34 24.12 17.18
N PRO A 82 21.24 23.94 18.19
CA PRO A 82 22.67 23.61 18.07
C PRO A 82 23.00 22.12 18.23
N PHE A 83 23.57 21.49 17.19
CA PHE A 83 24.09 20.12 17.25
C PHE A 83 25.61 20.07 17.20
N THR A 84 26.22 19.29 18.07
CA THR A 84 27.54 18.72 17.86
C THR A 84 27.37 17.30 17.29
N ARG A 85 27.77 17.08 16.03
CA ARG A 85 27.77 15.76 15.38
C ARG A 85 28.86 14.88 16.01
N GLN A 86 28.53 14.18 17.09
CA GLN A 86 29.49 13.32 17.82
C GLN A 86 29.06 11.86 17.92
N LEU A 87 27.77 11.53 17.75
CA LEU A 87 27.27 10.16 17.86
C LEU A 87 27.05 9.52 16.48
N PRO A 88 27.22 8.18 16.38
CA PRO A 88 26.89 7.44 15.17
C PRO A 88 25.40 7.61 14.81
N PRO A 89 25.05 7.59 13.51
CA PRO A 89 23.67 7.70 13.08
C PRO A 89 22.81 6.57 13.66
N LEU A 90 21.60 6.91 14.10
CA LEU A 90 20.62 5.94 14.55
C LEU A 90 19.84 5.42 13.34
N SER A 91 20.09 4.15 12.99
CA SER A 91 19.40 3.45 11.93
C SER A 91 18.15 2.72 12.47
N PRO A 92 17.02 2.76 11.77
CA PRO A 92 15.83 2.00 12.15
C PRO A 92 16.03 0.50 11.85
N ILE A 93 15.31 -0.33 12.58
CA ILE A 93 15.23 -1.77 12.32
C ILE A 93 14.12 -2.00 11.30
N LEU A 94 14.46 -2.56 10.13
CA LEU A 94 13.48 -2.88 9.09
C LEU A 94 13.07 -4.37 9.14
N PRO A 95 11.79 -4.73 8.86
CA PRO A 95 11.31 -6.12 8.73
C PRO A 95 11.96 -6.85 7.57
N SER A 96 12.21 -8.17 7.66
CA SER A 96 12.93 -8.92 6.60
C SER A 96 12.24 -8.78 5.24
N LEU A 97 13.00 -8.93 4.14
CA LEU A 97 12.48 -8.74 2.77
C LEU A 97 11.26 -9.64 2.47
N ASN A 98 11.18 -10.79 3.13
CA ASN A 98 10.14 -11.80 2.97
C ASN A 98 9.13 -11.85 4.15
N ASP A 99 9.06 -10.82 5.00
CA ASP A 99 8.19 -10.77 6.19
C ASP A 99 6.70 -10.60 5.81
N THR A 100 6.11 -11.69 5.33
CA THR A 100 4.69 -11.76 4.94
C THR A 100 3.75 -11.55 6.12
N PRO A 101 4.02 -12.10 7.33
CA PRO A 101 3.23 -11.79 8.51
C PRO A 101 3.19 -10.28 8.82
N PHE A 102 4.34 -9.58 8.77
CA PHE A 102 4.36 -8.12 8.95
C PHE A 102 3.48 -7.42 7.89
N ALA A 103 3.67 -7.74 6.61
CA ALA A 103 2.94 -7.11 5.51
C ALA A 103 1.41 -7.30 5.63
N PHE A 104 0.97 -8.51 5.97
CA PHE A 104 -0.45 -8.83 6.19
C PHE A 104 -1.01 -8.12 7.42
N ASN A 105 -0.29 -8.17 8.55
CA ASN A 105 -0.73 -7.53 9.80
C ASN A 105 -0.81 -6.02 9.67
N PHE A 106 0.15 -5.39 8.98
CA PHE A 106 0.09 -3.96 8.70
C PHE A 106 -1.13 -3.63 7.83
N SER A 107 -1.32 -4.35 6.72
CA SER A 107 -2.38 -4.08 5.74
C SER A 107 -3.78 -4.25 6.31
N THR A 108 -3.98 -5.20 7.24
CA THR A 108 -5.29 -5.49 7.87
C THR A 108 -5.64 -4.56 9.03
N ARG A 109 -4.66 -3.83 9.59
CA ARG A 109 -4.89 -2.83 10.64
C ARG A 109 -5.41 -1.50 10.10
N LEU A 110 -5.24 -1.26 8.80
CA LEU A 110 -5.68 -0.03 8.17
C LEU A 110 -7.21 0.07 8.17
N ARG A 111 -7.74 1.17 8.70
CA ARG A 111 -9.17 1.45 8.83
C ARG A 111 -9.47 2.86 8.37
N SER A 112 -10.70 3.09 7.94
CA SER A 112 -11.18 4.45 7.69
C SER A 112 -11.39 5.19 9.02
N LEU A 113 -11.36 6.52 8.98
CA LEU A 113 -11.59 7.36 10.15
C LEU A 113 -12.96 7.12 10.81
N ALA A 114 -13.99 6.84 9.99
CA ALA A 114 -15.34 6.43 10.42
C ALA A 114 -15.93 7.30 11.55
N SER A 115 -15.88 8.61 11.38
CA SER A 115 -16.43 9.59 12.32
C SER A 115 -17.72 10.22 11.80
N VAL A 116 -18.41 11.01 12.63
CA VAL A 116 -19.61 11.77 12.21
C VAL A 116 -19.27 12.74 11.07
N GLN A 117 -18.09 13.36 11.11
CA GLN A 117 -17.64 14.30 10.08
C GLN A 117 -17.10 13.59 8.82
N TYR A 118 -16.53 12.38 8.98
CA TYR A 118 -15.95 11.59 7.90
C TYR A 118 -16.47 10.14 7.96
N PRO A 119 -17.72 9.90 7.50
CA PRO A 119 -18.35 8.60 7.60
C PRO A 119 -17.79 7.61 6.56
N ALA A 120 -17.62 6.35 6.96
CA ALA A 120 -17.08 5.30 6.09
C ALA A 120 -18.09 4.67 5.10
N ASN A 121 -19.38 5.11 5.10
CA ASN A 121 -20.46 4.79 4.14
C ASN A 121 -20.30 3.49 3.32
N VAL A 122 -20.29 2.33 3.98
CA VAL A 122 -20.05 1.04 3.34
C VAL A 122 -21.36 0.50 2.75
N PRO A 123 -21.40 0.09 1.45
CA PRO A 123 -22.55 -0.60 0.90
C PRO A 123 -22.83 -1.91 1.65
N LYS A 124 -24.01 -1.98 2.30
CA LYS A 124 -24.43 -3.13 3.11
C LYS A 124 -25.00 -4.25 2.25
N THR A 125 -25.79 -3.88 1.25
CA THR A 125 -26.34 -4.78 0.23
C THR A 125 -25.42 -4.82 -0.99
N VAL A 126 -25.36 -5.97 -1.66
CA VAL A 126 -24.54 -6.18 -2.86
C VAL A 126 -25.45 -6.64 -3.99
N ASP A 127 -25.51 -5.87 -5.07
CA ASP A 127 -26.38 -6.18 -6.22
C ASP A 127 -25.73 -7.15 -7.22
N ARG A 128 -24.39 -7.10 -7.30
CA ARG A 128 -23.57 -7.87 -8.24
C ARG A 128 -22.28 -8.33 -7.57
N HIS A 129 -21.95 -9.61 -7.77
CA HIS A 129 -20.69 -10.19 -7.32
C HIS A 129 -19.78 -10.44 -8.53
N PHE A 130 -18.54 -9.98 -8.43
CA PHE A 130 -17.50 -10.24 -9.42
C PHE A 130 -16.37 -11.00 -8.75
N PHE A 131 -15.83 -11.99 -9.47
CA PHE A 131 -14.67 -12.75 -9.03
C PHE A 131 -13.58 -12.65 -10.10
N PHE A 132 -12.44 -12.10 -9.70
CA PHE A 132 -11.29 -11.88 -10.57
C PHE A 132 -10.12 -12.71 -10.05
N SER A 133 -9.74 -13.76 -10.77
CA SER A 133 -8.48 -14.45 -10.52
C SER A 133 -7.35 -13.68 -11.19
N VAL A 134 -6.35 -13.27 -10.42
CA VAL A 134 -5.15 -12.62 -10.93
C VAL A 134 -4.03 -13.64 -10.93
N GLY A 135 -3.35 -13.81 -12.08
CA GLY A 135 -2.31 -14.81 -12.23
C GLY A 135 -1.13 -14.32 -13.03
N LEU A 136 0.07 -14.77 -12.65
CA LEU A 136 1.26 -14.72 -13.48
C LEU A 136 1.29 -15.95 -14.38
N GLY A 137 1.63 -15.76 -15.64
CA GLY A 137 1.76 -16.82 -16.63
C GLY A 137 2.83 -16.49 -17.66
N THR A 138 2.79 -17.19 -18.78
CA THR A 138 3.72 -17.00 -19.89
C THR A 138 2.96 -16.97 -21.22
N ASN A 139 3.49 -16.19 -22.17
CA ASN A 139 3.02 -16.16 -23.55
C ASN A 139 4.16 -16.58 -24.48
N PRO A 140 3.89 -17.26 -25.61
CA PRO A 140 4.93 -17.58 -26.58
C PRO A 140 5.66 -16.34 -27.11
N CYS A 141 6.95 -16.47 -27.37
CA CYS A 141 7.71 -15.45 -28.08
C CYS A 141 7.25 -15.33 -29.55
N PRO A 142 7.42 -14.15 -30.17
CA PRO A 142 7.35 -14.03 -31.61
C PRO A 142 8.32 -15.01 -32.29
N LYS A 143 7.96 -15.49 -33.49
CA LYS A 143 8.84 -16.37 -34.26
C LYS A 143 10.19 -15.69 -34.50
N ASN A 144 11.27 -16.46 -34.37
CA ASN A 144 12.66 -16.02 -34.54
C ASN A 144 13.15 -14.98 -33.51
N GLN A 145 12.53 -14.91 -32.33
CA GLN A 145 13.01 -14.11 -31.20
C GLN A 145 13.17 -14.98 -29.96
N THR A 146 14.20 -14.72 -29.18
CA THR A 146 14.34 -15.22 -27.81
C THR A 146 13.76 -14.21 -26.84
N CYS A 147 13.05 -14.67 -25.81
CA CYS A 147 12.59 -13.80 -24.73
C CYS A 147 13.06 -14.34 -23.39
N GLN A 148 13.13 -13.45 -22.41
CA GLN A 148 13.66 -13.74 -21.07
C GLN A 148 12.61 -14.33 -20.11
N GLY A 149 11.61 -15.03 -20.63
CA GLY A 149 10.68 -15.78 -19.79
C GLY A 149 11.28 -17.12 -19.34
N PRO A 150 10.55 -17.89 -18.52
CA PRO A 150 11.06 -19.09 -17.84
C PRO A 150 11.65 -20.17 -18.76
N THR A 151 11.25 -20.22 -20.02
CA THR A 151 11.66 -21.27 -20.97
C THR A 151 12.55 -20.77 -22.11
N ASN A 152 13.05 -19.52 -22.08
CA ASN A 152 13.77 -18.84 -23.18
C ASN A 152 13.02 -18.73 -24.53
N ALA A 153 11.85 -19.38 -24.65
CA ALA A 153 10.93 -19.36 -25.80
C ALA A 153 9.57 -18.71 -25.44
N THR A 154 9.44 -18.22 -24.21
CA THR A 154 8.25 -17.53 -23.71
C THR A 154 8.63 -16.18 -23.11
N LYS A 155 7.67 -15.27 -23.04
CA LYS A 155 7.71 -14.02 -22.28
C LYS A 155 6.75 -14.10 -21.10
N PHE A 156 7.05 -13.41 -20.01
CA PHE A 156 6.10 -13.29 -18.90
C PHE A 156 4.80 -12.63 -19.34
N ALA A 157 3.69 -13.09 -18.77
CA ALA A 157 2.36 -12.53 -18.97
C ALA A 157 1.66 -12.44 -17.61
N ALA A 158 0.71 -11.51 -17.50
CA ALA A 158 -0.21 -11.45 -16.39
C ALA A 158 -1.63 -11.55 -16.93
N SER A 159 -2.53 -12.16 -16.16
CA SER A 159 -3.92 -12.32 -16.58
C SER A 159 -4.88 -12.02 -15.45
N ILE A 160 -6.06 -11.53 -15.85
CA ILE A 160 -7.24 -11.46 -14.99
C ILE A 160 -8.26 -12.42 -15.60
N ARG A 161 -8.71 -13.42 -14.85
CA ARG A 161 -9.61 -14.48 -15.34
C ARG A 161 -9.06 -15.21 -16.58
N ASN A 162 -7.77 -15.51 -16.59
CA ASN A 162 -7.05 -16.12 -17.72
C ASN A 162 -7.12 -15.31 -19.04
N ILE A 163 -7.48 -14.02 -18.97
CA ILE A 163 -7.40 -13.08 -20.08
C ILE A 163 -6.19 -12.18 -19.84
N SER A 164 -5.19 -12.30 -20.70
CA SER A 164 -4.05 -11.38 -20.74
C SER A 164 -4.49 -10.14 -21.51
N PHE A 165 -4.53 -8.99 -20.84
CA PHE A 165 -4.79 -7.73 -21.51
C PHE A 165 -3.53 -7.25 -22.23
N SER A 166 -3.63 -7.00 -23.54
CA SER A 166 -2.69 -6.10 -24.22
C SER A 166 -3.06 -4.68 -23.83
N LEU A 167 -2.20 -3.97 -23.12
CA LEU A 167 -2.42 -2.60 -22.66
C LEU A 167 -3.00 -1.73 -23.80
N PRO A 168 -4.27 -1.30 -23.75
CA PRO A 168 -4.70 -0.14 -24.51
C PRO A 168 -4.13 1.13 -23.85
N THR A 169 -4.14 2.26 -24.55
CA THR A 169 -3.63 3.56 -24.07
C THR A 169 -4.39 4.13 -22.87
N SER A 170 -5.48 3.49 -22.45
CA SER A 170 -6.37 3.90 -21.37
C SER A 170 -6.38 2.84 -20.26
N ALA A 171 -6.09 3.24 -19.02
CA ALA A 171 -6.15 2.36 -17.85
C ALA A 171 -7.61 2.08 -17.46
N THR A 172 -8.13 0.89 -17.77
CA THR A 172 -9.55 0.52 -17.62
C THR A 172 -10.01 0.24 -16.17
N LEU A 173 -9.30 0.78 -15.17
CA LEU A 173 -9.79 0.85 -13.79
C LEU A 173 -9.49 2.21 -13.15
N GLN A 174 -9.61 3.28 -13.94
CA GLN A 174 -9.57 4.65 -13.47
C GLN A 174 -10.96 5.22 -13.11
N SER A 175 -12.00 4.38 -13.07
CA SER A 175 -13.39 4.87 -12.97
C SER A 175 -14.00 5.00 -11.56
N TYR A 176 -13.26 4.79 -10.45
CA TYR A 176 -13.91 4.97 -9.12
C TYR A 176 -13.08 5.51 -7.96
N TYR A 177 -11.76 5.66 -8.04
CA TYR A 177 -10.85 6.25 -7.02
C TYR A 177 -10.97 5.83 -5.52
N PHE A 178 -12.00 5.10 -5.07
CA PHE A 178 -12.24 4.77 -3.66
C PHE A 178 -12.99 3.44 -3.52
N GLY A 179 -12.28 2.32 -3.61
CA GLY A 179 -12.81 1.02 -3.20
C GLY A 179 -12.68 0.84 -1.68
N LYS A 180 -13.70 0.28 -1.03
CA LYS A 180 -13.63 -0.08 0.39
C LYS A 180 -13.17 -1.52 0.52
N SER A 181 -12.04 -1.74 1.17
CA SER A 181 -11.48 -3.07 1.41
C SER A 181 -12.18 -3.72 2.60
N ASN A 182 -13.14 -4.60 2.33
CA ASN A 182 -13.98 -5.20 3.37
C ASN A 182 -13.39 -6.48 3.97
N GLY A 183 -12.44 -7.15 3.30
CA GLY A 183 -11.82 -8.35 3.82
C GLY A 183 -10.61 -8.78 3.00
N SER A 184 -9.73 -9.57 3.61
CA SER A 184 -8.57 -10.18 2.97
C SER A 184 -8.18 -11.46 3.69
N GLY A 185 -7.62 -12.43 2.98
CA GLY A 185 -7.17 -13.69 3.57
C GLY A 185 -6.11 -14.38 2.73
N PHE A 186 -5.58 -15.50 3.24
CA PHE A 186 -4.66 -16.38 2.54
C PHE A 186 -5.41 -17.56 1.91
N GLY A 187 -4.83 -18.15 0.87
CA GLY A 187 -5.43 -19.27 0.14
C GLY A 187 -6.57 -18.82 -0.77
N ASN A 188 -7.46 -19.76 -1.08
CA ASN A 188 -8.61 -19.51 -1.93
C ASN A 188 -9.77 -18.92 -1.11
N TYR A 189 -10.43 -17.89 -1.65
CA TYR A 189 -11.65 -17.33 -1.08
C TYR A 189 -12.78 -18.36 -1.05
N ASP A 190 -13.43 -18.53 0.11
CA ASP A 190 -14.62 -19.36 0.33
C ASP A 190 -15.86 -18.45 0.50
N PRO A 191 -16.74 -18.35 -0.51
CA PRO A 191 -17.90 -17.46 -0.47
C PRO A 191 -18.93 -17.83 0.60
N ASN A 192 -18.85 -19.02 1.20
CA ASN A 192 -19.78 -19.46 2.24
C ASN A 192 -19.27 -19.14 3.66
N LYS A 193 -17.97 -18.89 3.83
CA LYS A 193 -17.35 -18.71 5.15
C LYS A 193 -16.75 -17.32 5.33
N ASP A 194 -16.01 -16.85 4.33
CA ASP A 194 -15.25 -15.61 4.43
C ASP A 194 -16.11 -14.35 4.60
N PRO A 195 -17.31 -14.21 4.00
CA PRO A 195 -18.14 -13.03 4.21
C PRO A 195 -18.49 -12.70 5.66
N ALA A 196 -18.55 -13.72 6.53
CA ALA A 196 -18.80 -13.53 7.95
C ALA A 196 -17.68 -12.77 8.68
N THR A 197 -16.49 -12.71 8.09
CA THR A 197 -15.29 -12.05 8.64
C THR A 197 -15.11 -10.62 8.17
N PHE A 198 -15.96 -10.13 7.26
CA PHE A 198 -15.77 -8.82 6.64
C PHE A 198 -15.94 -7.68 7.64
N ASN A 199 -15.05 -6.69 7.54
CA ASN A 199 -15.25 -5.40 8.17
C ASN A 199 -16.25 -4.58 7.34
N LEU A 200 -17.47 -4.45 7.86
CA LEU A 200 -18.54 -3.63 7.27
C LEU A 200 -18.79 -2.31 8.04
N PHE A 201 -17.97 -2.03 9.06
CA PHE A 201 -18.12 -0.85 9.90
C PHE A 201 -17.20 0.30 9.46
N ASP A 202 -15.89 0.04 9.44
CA ASP A 202 -14.84 1.03 9.13
C ASP A 202 -13.75 0.47 8.17
N PRO A 203 -14.11 -0.24 7.08
CA PRO A 203 -13.13 -0.72 6.11
C PRO A 203 -12.33 0.44 5.54
N ILE A 204 -11.02 0.24 5.32
CA ILE A 204 -10.20 1.26 4.66
C ILE A 204 -10.74 1.55 3.26
N GLU A 205 -10.95 2.83 2.98
CA GLU A 205 -11.24 3.38 1.67
C GLU A 205 -9.93 3.74 0.96
N ARG A 206 -9.67 3.14 -0.21
CA ARG A 206 -8.42 3.34 -0.98
C ARG A 206 -8.60 3.08 -2.47
N ASN A 207 -7.73 3.68 -3.28
CA ASN A 207 -7.69 3.47 -4.74
C ASN A 207 -6.88 2.24 -5.14
N THR A 208 -5.82 1.92 -4.39
CA THR A 208 -4.87 0.84 -4.69
C THR A 208 -4.77 -0.11 -3.51
N ILE A 209 -4.79 -1.42 -3.78
CA ILE A 209 -4.79 -2.45 -2.76
C ILE A 209 -3.76 -3.54 -3.08
N GLY A 210 -2.88 -3.83 -2.12
CA GLY A 210 -2.02 -5.00 -2.18
C GLY A 210 -2.82 -6.26 -1.87
N VAL A 211 -2.90 -7.19 -2.83
CA VAL A 211 -3.46 -8.52 -2.59
C VAL A 211 -2.39 -9.35 -1.85
N PRO A 212 -2.73 -10.01 -0.72
CA PRO A 212 -1.77 -10.88 -0.04
C PRO A 212 -1.20 -11.94 -0.99
N SER A 213 0.09 -12.26 -0.83
CA SER A 213 0.74 -13.31 -1.62
C SER A 213 0.01 -14.65 -1.42
N GLY A 214 -0.45 -15.26 -2.52
CA GLY A 214 -1.24 -16.49 -2.47
C GLY A 214 -2.59 -16.35 -1.74
N GLY A 215 -3.14 -15.14 -1.68
CA GLY A 215 -4.36 -14.83 -0.96
C GLY A 215 -5.41 -14.11 -1.80
N TRP A 216 -6.38 -13.53 -1.12
CA TRP A 216 -7.51 -12.85 -1.73
C TRP A 216 -7.82 -11.54 -1.01
N VAL A 217 -8.56 -10.68 -1.71
CA VAL A 217 -9.08 -9.44 -1.16
C VAL A 217 -10.48 -9.17 -1.70
N VAL A 218 -11.33 -8.57 -0.88
CA VAL A 218 -12.70 -8.20 -1.26
C VAL A 218 -12.85 -6.69 -1.16
N ILE A 219 -13.34 -6.10 -2.24
CA ILE A 219 -13.62 -4.67 -2.34
C ILE A 219 -15.12 -4.52 -2.57
N ARG A 220 -15.75 -3.59 -1.83
CA ARG A 220 -17.08 -3.09 -2.17
C ARG A 220 -16.98 -1.64 -2.61
N PHE A 221 -17.75 -1.31 -3.63
CA PHE A 221 -17.91 0.05 -4.12
C PHE A 221 -19.31 0.18 -4.73
N GLN A 222 -19.79 1.41 -4.83
CA GLN A 222 -21.03 1.73 -5.51
C GLN A 222 -20.68 2.24 -6.90
N ALA A 223 -21.20 1.68 -7.98
CA ALA A 223 -20.91 2.19 -9.32
C ALA A 223 -21.83 3.38 -9.64
N ASP A 224 -21.58 4.55 -9.05
CA ASP A 224 -22.40 5.77 -9.20
C ASP A 224 -21.82 6.81 -10.18
N ASN A 225 -20.67 6.51 -10.80
CA ASN A 225 -20.01 7.39 -11.75
C ASN A 225 -20.06 6.82 -13.19
N PRO A 226 -20.91 7.37 -14.09
CA PRO A 226 -20.98 6.90 -15.47
C PRO A 226 -19.74 7.30 -16.27
N GLY A 227 -19.10 6.34 -16.95
CA GLY A 227 -17.92 6.56 -17.80
C GLY A 227 -17.32 5.25 -18.34
N GLU A 228 -16.28 5.37 -19.16
CA GLU A 228 -15.47 4.25 -19.69
C GLU A 228 -14.02 4.28 -19.17
#